data_AF-A0AAN8GJJ5-F1
#
_entry.id   AF-A0AAN8GJJ5-F1
#
_cell.length_a   1.000
_cell.length_b   1.000
_cell.length_c   1.000
_cell.angle_alpha   90.00
_cell.angle_beta   90.00
_cell.angle_gamma   90.00
#
_symmetry.space_group_name_H-M   'P 1'
#
loop_
_entity.id
_entity.type
_entity.pdbx_description
1 polymer ?
#
loop_
_entity_poly.entity_id
_entity_poly.type
_entity_poly.pdbx_seq_one_letter_code
_entity_poly.pdbx_strand_id
1 'polypeptide(L)'
;MSDSEESVRSLSKRHKLSLSLFNDGSGDDLDDISSTASTKEEESSRSDTPTQLYARRGRGKHKSKKCKLQYKCTNILHEDHGQPIFGVQINLNAPEQDPLTFATVGNNRVSVYECQENGKVKLLQAYVDPSNDENFYCCAWSHDDVTKQPLLAVAGVRGIVRIISPVAMQCIKHYVGHGNAINELKFHPRLKSSVVREQGSFHANVEH
;
A
#
# COMPACT_ATOMS: atom_id res chain seq x y z
N MET A 1 -30.11 21.31 48.92
CA MET A 1 -31.31 20.93 48.17
C MET A 1 -30.80 20.43 46.82
N SER A 2 -30.12 19.28 46.77
CA SER A 2 -30.62 17.91 46.97
C SER A 2 -31.63 17.55 45.86
N ASP A 3 -31.14 16.90 44.80
CA ASP A 3 -31.41 15.47 44.63
C ASP A 3 -30.44 14.80 43.66
N SER A 4 -30.02 13.62 44.08
CA SER A 4 -29.21 12.62 43.41
C SER A 4 -30.17 11.68 42.64
N GLU A 5 -29.70 11.01 41.59
CA GLU A 5 -29.70 9.54 41.57
C GLU A 5 -28.87 8.97 40.42
N GLU A 6 -28.07 8.00 40.82
CA GLU A 6 -27.17 7.13 40.08
C GLU A 6 -27.95 5.87 39.68
N SER A 7 -27.67 5.28 38.52
CA SER A 7 -27.99 3.87 38.32
C SER A 7 -26.98 3.18 37.40
N VAL A 8 -26.53 2.02 37.89
CA VAL A 8 -25.38 1.25 37.45
C VAL A 8 -25.88 -0.09 36.89
N ARG A 9 -25.12 -0.62 35.91
CA ARG A 9 -24.92 -2.03 35.51
C ARG A 9 -25.75 -2.57 34.35
N SER A 10 -25.04 -2.97 33.29
CA SER A 10 -24.94 -4.39 32.92
C SER A 10 -23.75 -4.62 31.98
N LEU A 11 -22.79 -5.42 32.47
CA LEU A 11 -21.68 -6.01 31.72
C LEU A 11 -22.18 -7.22 30.93
N SER A 12 -21.76 -7.37 29.67
CA SER A 12 -21.84 -8.67 28.99
C SER A 12 -20.61 -8.93 28.11
N LYS A 13 -19.77 -9.82 28.67
CA LYS A 13 -18.90 -10.84 28.08
C LYS A 13 -17.98 -10.48 26.91
N ARG A 14 -16.70 -10.33 27.30
CA ARG A 14 -15.49 -10.58 26.51
C ARG A 14 -15.52 -11.97 25.86
N HIS A 15 -15.23 -12.06 24.56
CA HIS A 15 -14.59 -13.24 23.97
C HIS A 15 -13.10 -12.93 23.79
N LYS A 16 -12.29 -13.57 24.63
CA LYS A 16 -10.84 -13.48 24.67
C LYS A 16 -10.31 -14.67 23.84
N LEU A 17 -9.93 -14.44 22.59
CA LEU A 17 -9.15 -15.42 21.84
C LEU A 17 -7.68 -15.21 22.19
N SER A 18 -7.19 -16.06 23.09
CA SER A 18 -5.76 -16.24 23.37
C SER A 18 -5.15 -17.04 22.22
N LEU A 19 -4.19 -16.47 21.50
CA LEU A 19 -3.20 -17.28 20.79
C LEU A 19 -1.95 -17.33 21.65
N SER A 20 -1.80 -18.46 22.34
CA SER A 20 -0.61 -18.85 23.08
C SER A 20 0.55 -19.10 22.12
N LEU A 21 1.70 -18.53 22.47
CA LEU A 21 3.02 -18.88 21.97
C LEU A 21 3.25 -20.39 22.09
N PHE A 22 3.73 -21.02 21.01
CA PHE A 22 4.50 -22.26 21.09
C PHE A 22 5.90 -22.02 20.54
N ASN A 23 6.84 -22.39 21.40
CA ASN A 23 8.27 -22.40 21.21
C ASN A 23 8.71 -23.82 20.82
N ASP A 24 9.53 -23.89 19.76
CA ASP A 24 10.63 -24.83 19.51
C ASP A 24 10.34 -26.32 19.24
N GLY A 25 11.15 -26.89 18.32
CA GLY A 25 11.08 -28.30 17.93
C GLY A 25 11.81 -28.62 16.62
N SER A 26 13.15 -28.58 16.68
CA SER A 26 14.11 -29.15 15.72
C SER A 26 13.90 -30.65 15.45
N GLY A 27 14.19 -31.12 14.22
CA GLY A 27 14.35 -32.56 13.93
C GLY A 27 14.36 -32.89 12.44
N ASP A 28 15.56 -33.02 11.86
CA ASP A 28 15.83 -33.52 10.52
C ASP A 28 15.89 -35.07 10.48
N ASP A 29 15.68 -35.60 9.27
CA ASP A 29 16.07 -36.90 8.69
C ASP A 29 15.39 -38.22 9.14
N LEU A 30 14.74 -38.91 8.19
CA LEU A 30 15.17 -40.24 7.67
C LEU A 30 14.15 -40.83 6.68
N ASP A 31 14.70 -41.40 5.60
CA ASP A 31 14.05 -42.00 4.43
C ASP A 31 13.48 -43.43 4.65
N ASP A 32 12.79 -43.89 3.59
CA ASP A 32 12.55 -45.27 3.13
C ASP A 32 11.38 -46.11 3.67
N ILE A 33 10.37 -46.36 2.81
CA ILE A 33 9.92 -47.72 2.40
C ILE A 33 8.87 -47.72 1.25
N SER A 34 9.35 -48.13 0.06
CA SER A 34 8.78 -48.96 -1.06
C SER A 34 7.53 -49.83 -0.75
N SER A 35 6.62 -50.32 -1.63
CA SER A 35 6.24 -50.24 -3.06
C SER A 35 4.94 -51.08 -3.24
N THR A 36 4.23 -50.98 -4.37
CA THR A 36 3.70 -52.11 -5.22
C THR A 36 2.82 -51.55 -6.36
N ALA A 37 3.31 -51.57 -7.62
CA ALA A 37 2.94 -52.45 -8.76
C ALA A 37 1.59 -52.12 -9.46
N SER A 38 1.40 -52.11 -10.79
CA SER A 38 2.27 -52.14 -11.99
C SER A 38 1.42 -51.98 -13.29
N THR A 39 2.11 -51.87 -14.45
CA THR A 39 1.68 -52.06 -15.86
C THR A 39 1.14 -50.81 -16.60
N LYS A 40 1.54 -50.48 -17.84
CA LYS A 40 2.13 -51.25 -18.95
C LYS A 40 3.21 -50.46 -19.72
N GLU A 41 4.06 -51.22 -20.39
CA GLU A 41 5.20 -50.83 -21.24
C GLU A 41 4.74 -50.31 -22.61
N GLU A 42 5.45 -49.31 -23.16
CA GLU A 42 5.71 -49.22 -24.60
C GLU A 42 7.16 -48.80 -24.86
N GLU A 43 7.73 -49.51 -25.80
CA GLU A 43 9.11 -49.58 -26.22
C GLU A 43 9.47 -48.36 -27.10
N SER A 44 10.52 -47.62 -26.75
CA SER A 44 11.19 -46.75 -27.72
C SER A 44 12.70 -46.73 -27.48
N SER A 45 13.38 -47.12 -28.55
CA SER A 45 14.81 -47.42 -28.69
C SER A 45 15.74 -46.30 -28.21
N ARG A 46 16.75 -46.70 -27.43
CA ARG A 46 17.91 -45.89 -27.05
C ARG A 46 18.73 -45.47 -28.28
N SER A 47 19.04 -44.19 -28.38
CA SER A 47 20.20 -43.69 -29.12
C SER A 47 21.15 -42.97 -28.16
N ASP A 48 22.24 -43.64 -27.79
CA ASP A 48 23.34 -43.07 -27.03
C ASP A 48 24.03 -41.96 -27.83
N THR A 49 24.09 -40.75 -27.25
CA THR A 49 25.00 -39.69 -27.73
C THR A 49 25.82 -39.14 -26.55
N PRO A 50 27.17 -39.18 -26.63
CA PRO A 50 28.03 -38.84 -25.52
C PRO A 50 28.11 -37.31 -25.39
N THR A 51 27.40 -36.75 -24.41
CA THR A 51 27.51 -35.31 -24.13
C THR A 51 28.67 -35.09 -23.17
N GLN A 52 29.76 -34.54 -23.70
CA GLN A 52 30.97 -34.24 -22.94
C GLN A 52 30.69 -33.42 -21.68
N LEU A 53 31.30 -33.84 -20.57
CA LEU A 53 31.31 -33.14 -19.29
C LEU A 53 32.08 -31.83 -19.41
N TYR A 54 31.42 -30.77 -19.86
CA TYR A 54 31.86 -29.42 -19.51
C TYR A 54 31.63 -29.25 -18.00
N ALA A 55 32.73 -29.26 -17.25
CA ALA A 55 32.76 -28.94 -15.83
C ALA A 55 31.92 -27.68 -15.58
N ARG A 56 30.72 -27.85 -15.02
CA ARG A 56 29.89 -26.74 -14.55
C ARG A 56 30.66 -26.07 -13.41
N ARG A 57 31.41 -25.01 -13.74
CA ARG A 57 31.99 -24.07 -12.77
C ARG A 57 30.89 -23.74 -11.76
N GLY A 58 31.13 -24.15 -10.51
CA GLY A 58 30.18 -23.99 -9.42
C GLY A 58 29.66 -22.56 -9.40
N ARG A 59 28.34 -22.43 -9.57
CA ARG A 59 27.63 -21.16 -9.41
C ARG A 59 27.85 -20.75 -7.97
N GLY A 60 28.80 -19.82 -7.75
CA GLY A 60 29.18 -19.36 -6.42
C GLY A 60 27.92 -19.01 -5.64
N LYS A 61 27.75 -19.60 -4.45
CA LYS A 61 26.64 -19.28 -3.56
C LYS A 61 26.70 -17.77 -3.29
N HIS A 62 25.77 -17.02 -3.89
CA HIS A 62 25.60 -15.60 -3.60
C HIS A 62 25.26 -15.52 -2.11
N LYS A 63 26.23 -15.10 -1.28
CA LYS A 63 25.98 -14.84 0.13
C LYS A 63 24.98 -13.69 0.19
N SER A 64 23.74 -13.97 0.58
CA SER A 64 22.73 -12.94 0.78
C SER A 64 23.25 -12.00 1.87
N LYS A 65 23.32 -10.70 1.56
CA LYS A 65 23.64 -9.68 2.57
C LYS A 65 22.48 -9.69 3.57
N LYS A 66 22.77 -9.95 4.85
CA LYS A 66 21.75 -9.87 5.91
C LYS A 66 21.23 -8.42 5.98
N CYS A 67 19.92 -8.25 5.82
CA CYS A 67 19.25 -6.96 6.02
C CYS A 67 19.34 -6.58 7.52
N LYS A 68 19.84 -5.38 7.83
CA LYS A 68 20.02 -4.88 9.21
C LYS A 68 18.89 -3.97 9.70
N LEU A 69 17.86 -3.76 8.89
CA LEU A 69 16.77 -2.84 9.23
C LEU A 69 15.94 -3.41 10.38
N GLN A 70 15.73 -2.59 11.42
CA GLN A 70 14.89 -2.92 12.58
C GLN A 70 13.77 -1.88 12.68
N TYR A 71 12.54 -2.33 12.86
CA TYR A 71 11.36 -1.46 12.96
C TYR A 71 10.57 -1.77 14.23
N LYS A 72 9.92 -0.75 14.80
CA LYS A 72 9.01 -0.87 15.93
C LYS A 72 7.69 -0.21 15.56
N CYS A 73 6.58 -0.91 15.79
CA CYS A 73 5.25 -0.30 15.69
C CYS A 73 5.09 0.71 16.84
N THR A 74 4.91 1.98 16.50
CA THR A 74 4.75 3.08 17.46
C THR A 74 3.31 3.53 17.61
N ASN A 75 2.47 3.31 16.59
CA ASN A 75 1.09 3.78 16.56
C ASN A 75 0.22 2.96 15.60
N ILE A 76 -1.09 2.93 15.87
CA ILE A 76 -2.15 2.31 15.06
C ILE A 76 -3.38 3.23 15.18
N LEU A 77 -4.01 3.57 14.06
CA LEU A 77 -5.23 4.37 14.01
C LEU A 77 -6.25 3.75 13.05
N HIS A 78 -7.52 4.07 13.26
CA HIS A 78 -8.63 3.66 12.41
C HIS A 78 -9.40 4.90 11.96
N GLU A 79 -9.73 4.98 10.67
CA GLU A 79 -10.61 6.03 10.16
C GLU A 79 -12.08 5.73 10.51
N ASP A 80 -12.85 6.78 10.76
CA ASP A 80 -14.23 6.71 11.28
C ASP A 80 -15.22 6.06 10.29
N HIS A 81 -14.94 6.16 9.00
CA HIS A 81 -15.81 5.63 7.94
C HIS A 81 -15.83 4.09 7.86
N GLY A 82 -14.90 3.39 8.52
CA GLY A 82 -14.89 1.93 8.62
C GLY A 82 -14.77 1.19 7.28
N GLN A 83 -14.28 1.85 6.24
CA GLN A 83 -14.08 1.27 4.90
C GLN A 83 -12.60 0.95 4.66
N PRO A 84 -12.28 0.05 3.71
CA PRO A 84 -10.89 -0.24 3.35
C PRO A 84 -10.12 1.01 2.89
N ILE A 85 -8.85 1.06 3.29
CA ILE A 85 -7.87 2.02 2.75
C ILE A 85 -7.13 1.31 1.62
N PHE A 86 -7.21 1.83 0.41
CA PHE A 86 -6.59 1.24 -0.79
C PHE A 86 -5.21 1.81 -1.10
N GLY A 87 -4.99 3.08 -0.77
CA GLY A 87 -3.73 3.76 -1.07
C GLY A 87 -3.18 4.54 0.12
N VAL A 88 -1.86 4.53 0.25
CA VAL A 88 -1.10 5.38 1.17
C VAL A 88 0.14 5.92 0.47
N GLN A 89 0.44 7.21 0.62
CA GLN A 89 1.63 7.84 0.06
C GLN A 89 2.22 8.86 1.00
N ILE A 90 3.54 8.80 1.18
CA ILE A 90 4.31 9.80 1.93
C ILE A 90 4.67 10.96 0.99
N ASN A 91 4.54 12.19 1.47
CA ASN A 91 4.97 13.37 0.73
C ASN A 91 6.49 13.51 0.80
N LEU A 92 7.19 12.94 -0.18
CA LEU A 92 8.64 13.04 -0.32
C LEU A 92 9.09 14.35 -1.00
N ASN A 93 8.16 15.24 -1.36
CA ASN A 93 8.47 16.52 -1.99
C ASN A 93 8.68 17.65 -0.97
N ALA A 94 8.35 17.42 0.31
CA ALA A 94 8.53 18.40 1.37
C ALA A 94 10.03 18.62 1.67
N PRO A 95 10.45 19.85 2.00
CA PRO A 95 11.78 20.12 2.55
C PRO A 95 12.07 19.29 3.81
N GLU A 96 13.33 18.97 4.06
CA GLU A 96 13.76 18.13 5.20
C GLU A 96 13.40 18.72 6.58
N GLN A 97 13.27 20.04 6.66
CA GLN A 97 12.87 20.74 7.89
C GLN A 97 11.36 20.66 8.19
N ASP A 98 10.55 20.27 7.20
CA ASP A 98 9.10 20.20 7.36
C ASP A 98 8.70 18.84 7.95
N PRO A 99 7.64 18.78 8.78
CA PRO A 99 7.13 17.51 9.28
C PRO A 99 6.77 16.54 8.15
N LEU A 100 7.09 15.27 8.35
CA LEU A 100 6.73 14.23 7.40
C LEU A 100 5.21 14.09 7.32
N THR A 101 4.66 14.27 6.12
CA THR A 101 3.22 14.11 5.87
C THR A 101 2.95 12.90 4.99
N PHE A 102 1.78 12.29 5.17
CA PHE A 102 1.31 11.22 4.31
C PHE A 102 -0.19 11.34 4.08
N ALA A 103 -0.67 10.79 2.96
CA ALA A 103 -2.08 10.72 2.64
C ALA A 103 -2.54 9.26 2.59
N THR A 104 -3.80 9.03 2.93
CA THR A 104 -4.53 7.78 2.71
C THR A 104 -5.72 8.05 1.79
N VAL A 105 -6.13 7.03 1.04
CA VAL A 105 -7.33 7.06 0.21
C VAL A 105 -8.12 5.76 0.33
N GLY A 106 -9.44 5.88 0.37
CA GLY A 106 -10.37 4.76 0.43
C GLY A 106 -11.81 5.26 0.56
N ASN A 107 -12.79 4.55 -0.02
CA ASN A 107 -14.14 5.09 -0.21
C ASN A 107 -14.08 6.45 -0.94
N ASN A 108 -15.04 7.33 -0.74
CA ASN A 108 -15.02 8.71 -1.19
C ASN A 108 -14.19 9.63 -0.28
N ARG A 109 -13.21 9.08 0.48
CA ARG A 109 -12.42 9.82 1.48
C ARG A 109 -10.96 9.92 1.09
N VAL A 110 -10.38 11.08 1.41
CA VAL A 110 -8.94 11.34 1.35
C VAL A 110 -8.54 12.00 2.65
N SER A 111 -7.60 11.40 3.38
CA SER A 111 -7.14 11.91 4.66
C SER A 111 -5.65 12.23 4.59
N VAL A 112 -5.24 13.40 5.07
CA VAL A 112 -3.83 13.84 5.13
C VAL A 112 -3.41 13.91 6.59
N TYR A 113 -2.27 13.32 6.90
CA TYR A 113 -1.73 13.19 8.24
C TYR A 113 -0.31 13.75 8.33
N GLU A 114 0.06 14.14 9.54
CA GLU A 114 1.41 14.54 9.94
C GLU A 114 1.97 13.52 10.93
N CYS A 115 3.17 13.02 10.64
CA CYS A 115 3.96 12.23 11.58
C CYS A 115 4.69 13.17 12.53
N GLN A 116 4.44 13.01 13.82
CA GLN A 116 5.06 13.76 14.89
C GLN A 116 6.03 12.88 15.68
N GLU A 117 6.79 13.53 16.57
CA GLU A 117 7.69 12.84 17.49
C GLU A 117 6.97 11.75 18.31
N ASN A 118 7.75 10.76 18.74
CA ASN A 118 7.26 9.60 19.51
C ASN A 118 6.18 8.76 18.79
N GLY A 119 6.07 8.89 17.46
CA GLY A 119 5.13 8.11 16.65
C GLY A 119 3.70 8.63 16.70
N LYS A 120 3.44 9.82 17.26
CA LYS A 120 2.13 10.45 17.18
C LYS A 120 1.78 10.75 15.72
N VAL A 121 0.52 10.55 15.37
CA VAL A 121 -0.01 10.85 14.03
C VAL A 121 -1.16 11.83 14.20
N LYS A 122 -1.04 13.00 13.59
CA LYS A 122 -2.04 14.07 13.64
C LYS A 122 -2.80 14.13 12.32
N LEU A 123 -4.13 14.08 12.36
CA LEU A 123 -4.96 14.35 11.18
C LEU A 123 -4.89 15.85 10.86
N LEU A 124 -4.48 16.19 9.63
CA LEU A 124 -4.43 17.56 9.13
C LEU A 124 -5.68 17.91 8.34
N GLN A 125 -6.13 17.01 7.47
CA GLN A 125 -7.26 17.23 6.58
C GLN A 125 -8.01 15.93 6.33
N ALA A 126 -9.34 16.03 6.25
CA ALA A 126 -10.20 14.99 5.70
C ALA A 126 -11.06 15.60 4.59
N TYR A 127 -10.87 15.14 3.36
CA TYR A 127 -11.69 15.50 2.20
C TYR A 127 -12.70 14.39 1.92
N VAL A 128 -13.92 14.79 1.59
CA VAL A 128 -15.02 13.91 1.20
C VAL A 128 -15.45 14.29 -0.19
N ASP A 129 -15.46 13.31 -1.10
CA ASP A 129 -15.92 13.58 -2.44
C ASP A 129 -17.42 13.87 -2.46
N PRO A 130 -17.89 14.86 -3.24
CA PRO A 130 -19.32 15.09 -3.42
C PRO A 130 -20.08 13.89 -4.00
N SER A 131 -19.39 12.99 -4.71
CA SER A 131 -19.97 11.76 -5.21
C SER A 131 -19.84 10.64 -4.17
N ASN A 132 -20.96 10.18 -3.62
CA ASN A 132 -20.98 9.04 -2.71
C ASN A 132 -20.62 7.70 -3.41
N ASP A 133 -20.75 7.65 -4.73
CA ASP A 133 -20.37 6.48 -5.54
C ASP A 133 -18.87 6.46 -5.90
N GLU A 134 -18.09 7.46 -5.44
CA GLU A 134 -16.64 7.45 -5.61
C GLU A 134 -15.98 6.43 -4.68
N ASN A 135 -14.94 5.78 -5.19
CA ASN A 135 -14.09 4.92 -4.39
C ASN A 135 -12.65 5.06 -4.86
N PHE A 136 -11.85 5.80 -4.09
CA PHE A 136 -10.47 6.12 -4.43
C PHE A 136 -9.56 4.90 -4.23
N TYR A 137 -8.73 4.61 -5.24
CA TYR A 137 -7.81 3.48 -5.25
C TYR A 137 -6.37 3.91 -5.06
N CYS A 138 -6.02 5.11 -5.54
CA CYS A 138 -4.65 5.58 -5.55
C CYS A 138 -4.56 7.09 -5.31
N CYS A 139 -3.40 7.49 -4.82
CA CYS A 139 -3.01 8.88 -4.71
C CYS A 139 -1.53 9.05 -5.07
N ALA A 140 -1.13 10.27 -5.41
CA ALA A 140 0.26 10.62 -5.66
C ALA A 140 0.52 12.07 -5.27
N TRP A 141 1.68 12.32 -4.66
CA TRP A 141 2.11 13.66 -4.27
C TRP A 141 2.86 14.36 -5.40
N SER A 142 2.59 15.65 -5.55
CA SER A 142 3.36 16.59 -6.35
C SER A 142 3.43 17.95 -5.63
N HIS A 143 3.86 18.98 -6.33
CA HIS A 143 3.80 20.36 -5.89
C HIS A 143 3.46 21.26 -7.08
N ASP A 144 2.95 22.45 -6.78
CA ASP A 144 2.76 23.50 -7.75
C ASP A 144 4.13 24.10 -8.13
N ASP A 145 4.41 24.23 -9.43
CA ASP A 145 5.73 24.66 -9.90
C ASP A 145 6.04 26.13 -9.60
N VAL A 146 5.01 26.96 -9.39
CA VAL A 146 5.16 28.40 -9.14
C VAL A 146 5.26 28.69 -7.65
N THR A 147 4.27 28.23 -6.87
CA THR A 147 4.15 28.49 -5.45
C THR A 147 4.92 27.49 -4.59
N LYS A 148 5.36 26.37 -5.17
CA LYS A 148 6.00 25.23 -4.46
C LYS A 148 5.13 24.58 -3.39
N GLN A 149 3.83 24.88 -3.36
CA GLN A 149 2.91 24.27 -2.41
C GLN A 149 2.61 22.81 -2.77
N PRO A 150 2.39 21.93 -1.79
CA PRO A 150 2.09 20.53 -2.05
C PRO A 150 0.75 20.38 -2.78
N LEU A 151 0.68 19.39 -3.68
CA LEU A 151 -0.52 18.98 -4.38
C LEU A 151 -0.69 17.48 -4.26
N LEU A 152 -1.93 17.01 -4.08
CA LEU A 152 -2.26 15.60 -3.99
C LEU A 152 -3.21 15.25 -5.13
N ALA A 153 -2.77 14.42 -6.07
CA ALA A 153 -3.65 13.82 -7.06
C ALA A 153 -4.27 12.55 -6.47
N VAL A 154 -5.59 12.39 -6.63
CA VAL A 154 -6.33 11.18 -6.21
C VAL A 154 -7.23 10.71 -7.34
N ALA A 155 -7.43 9.39 -7.44
CA ALA A 155 -8.33 8.80 -8.41
C ALA A 155 -8.80 7.40 -8.00
N GLY A 156 -9.85 6.93 -8.65
CA GLY A 156 -10.45 5.64 -8.35
C GLY A 156 -11.51 5.23 -9.36
N VAL A 157 -12.60 4.64 -8.87
CA VAL A 157 -13.63 3.96 -9.67
C VAL A 157 -14.23 4.84 -10.77
N ARG A 158 -14.39 6.15 -10.54
CA ARG A 158 -15.06 7.04 -11.50
C ARG A 158 -14.20 7.49 -12.67
N GLY A 159 -12.90 7.19 -12.66
CA GLY A 159 -12.02 7.63 -13.76
C GLY A 159 -11.73 9.13 -13.81
N ILE A 160 -11.98 9.84 -12.71
CA ILE A 160 -11.72 11.26 -12.56
C ILE A 160 -10.49 11.43 -11.66
N VAL A 161 -9.48 12.15 -12.14
CA VAL A 161 -8.39 12.62 -11.25
C VAL A 161 -8.84 13.91 -10.61
N ARG A 162 -8.70 13.98 -9.29
CA ARG A 162 -8.90 15.21 -8.52
C ARG A 162 -7.57 15.67 -7.99
N ILE A 163 -7.32 16.96 -8.11
CA ILE A 163 -6.16 17.63 -7.53
C ILE A 163 -6.64 18.33 -6.26
N ILE A 164 -6.21 17.82 -5.13
CA ILE A 164 -6.48 18.38 -3.81
C ILE A 164 -5.27 19.23 -3.41
N SER A 165 -5.53 20.45 -2.95
CA SER A 165 -4.53 21.26 -2.27
C SER A 165 -4.68 21.07 -0.77
N PRO A 166 -3.68 20.52 -0.07
CA PRO A 166 -3.68 20.47 1.39
C PRO A 166 -3.63 21.85 2.04
N VAL A 167 -3.16 22.86 1.32
CA VAL A 167 -3.11 24.24 1.80
C VAL A 167 -4.48 24.89 1.71
N ALA A 168 -5.15 24.78 0.55
CA ALA A 168 -6.49 25.34 0.35
C ALA A 168 -7.60 24.46 0.94
N MET A 169 -7.25 23.28 1.46
CA MET A 169 -8.16 22.31 2.07
C MET A 169 -9.30 21.83 1.15
N GLN A 170 -9.10 21.88 -0.18
CA GLN A 170 -10.15 21.58 -1.16
C GLN A 170 -9.62 20.97 -2.46
N CYS A 171 -10.52 20.38 -3.24
CA CYS A 171 -10.26 20.00 -4.62
C CYS A 171 -10.19 21.27 -5.49
N ILE A 172 -9.03 21.55 -6.07
CA ILE A 172 -8.78 22.77 -6.86
C ILE A 172 -8.95 22.55 -8.37
N LYS A 173 -8.76 21.31 -8.85
CA LYS A 173 -8.89 20.95 -10.27
C LYS A 173 -9.36 19.50 -10.39
N HIS A 174 -10.01 19.16 -11.49
CA HIS A 174 -10.32 17.78 -11.82
C HIS A 174 -10.13 17.52 -13.32
N TYR A 175 -9.74 16.29 -13.65
CA TYR A 175 -9.49 15.85 -15.01
C TYR A 175 -10.27 14.57 -15.28
N VAL A 176 -11.20 14.64 -16.23
CA VAL A 176 -12.05 13.52 -16.65
C VAL A 176 -11.36 12.80 -17.80
N GLY A 177 -11.11 11.49 -17.65
CA GLY A 177 -10.61 10.64 -18.73
C GLY A 177 -11.73 9.99 -19.53
N HIS A 178 -11.44 8.88 -20.21
CA HIS A 178 -12.42 8.09 -20.98
C HIS A 178 -13.44 7.30 -20.14
N GLY A 179 -13.58 7.59 -18.83
CA GLY A 179 -14.64 7.05 -17.97
C GLY A 179 -14.37 5.70 -17.30
N ASN A 180 -13.20 5.10 -17.49
CA ASN A 180 -12.80 3.89 -16.77
C ASN A 180 -12.11 4.21 -15.45
N ALA A 181 -12.21 3.28 -14.50
CA ALA A 181 -11.52 3.36 -13.21
C ALA A 181 -10.00 3.55 -13.36
N ILE A 182 -9.40 4.26 -12.42
CA ILE A 182 -7.96 4.53 -12.38
C ILE A 182 -7.36 3.81 -11.18
N ASN A 183 -6.47 2.87 -11.45
CA ASN A 183 -5.87 2.02 -10.42
C ASN A 183 -4.56 2.59 -9.87
N GLU A 184 -3.83 3.37 -10.67
CA GLU A 184 -2.55 3.95 -10.27
C GLU A 184 -2.35 5.35 -10.85
N LEU A 185 -1.72 6.21 -10.03
CA LEU A 185 -1.23 7.53 -10.39
C LEU A 185 0.25 7.60 -10.07
N LYS A 186 1.03 8.12 -11.02
CA LYS A 186 2.45 8.44 -10.82
C LYS A 186 2.73 9.82 -11.40
N PHE A 187 3.50 10.63 -10.71
CA PHE A 187 4.05 11.84 -11.30
C PHE A 187 5.39 11.54 -11.97
N HIS A 188 5.67 12.20 -13.09
CA HIS A 188 6.96 12.04 -13.75
C HIS A 188 8.06 12.63 -12.85
N PRO A 189 9.18 11.90 -12.62
CA PRO A 189 10.17 12.27 -11.59
C PRO A 189 10.89 13.59 -11.85
N ARG A 190 11.01 14.01 -13.13
CA ARG A 190 11.64 15.28 -13.53
C ARG A 190 10.64 16.37 -13.91
N LEU A 191 9.42 15.97 -14.27
CA LEU A 191 8.36 16.87 -14.74
C LEU A 191 7.16 16.61 -13.83
N LYS A 192 7.25 17.11 -12.60
CA LYS A 192 6.27 16.84 -11.55
C LYS A 192 4.88 17.43 -11.86
N SER A 193 4.77 18.22 -12.93
CA SER A 193 3.51 18.69 -13.49
C SER A 193 2.75 17.62 -14.30
N SER A 194 3.41 16.60 -14.85
CA SER A 194 2.75 15.54 -15.64
C SER A 194 2.37 14.31 -14.80
N VAL A 195 1.08 13.95 -14.84
CA VAL A 195 0.51 12.74 -14.22
C VAL A 195 0.46 11.60 -15.24
N VAL A 196 1.04 10.46 -14.89
CA VAL A 196 0.99 9.18 -15.63
C VAL A 196 -0.04 8.25 -14.96
N ARG A 197 -0.88 7.59 -15.75
CA ARG A 197 -1.87 6.58 -15.32
C ARG A 197 -1.55 5.23 -15.98
N GLU A 198 -1.73 4.12 -15.27
CA GLU A 198 -1.65 2.77 -15.87
C GLU A 198 -3.03 2.28 -16.32
N GLN A 199 -3.46 2.75 -17.49
CA GLN A 199 -4.37 2.11 -18.46
C GLN A 199 -4.39 3.01 -19.71
N GLY A 200 -3.44 2.81 -20.63
CA GLY A 200 -3.35 3.56 -21.89
C GLY A 200 -2.90 5.02 -21.72
N SER A 201 -1.85 5.41 -22.42
CA SER A 201 -1.15 6.69 -22.29
C SER A 201 -2.04 7.93 -22.33
N PHE A 202 -1.87 8.83 -21.36
CA PHE A 202 -2.14 10.26 -21.56
C PHE A 202 -0.92 11.07 -21.11
N HIS A 203 -0.42 11.93 -22.00
CA HIS A 203 0.42 13.07 -21.63
C HIS A 203 -0.53 14.22 -21.27
N ALA A 204 -0.79 14.42 -19.98
CA ALA A 204 -1.33 15.69 -19.53
C ALA A 204 -0.16 16.67 -19.46
N ASN A 205 0.01 17.49 -20.50
CA ASN A 205 0.73 18.74 -20.35
C ASN A 205 -0.11 19.60 -19.41
N VAL A 206 0.39 19.83 -18.20
CA VAL A 206 0.00 20.98 -17.41
C VAL A 206 0.69 22.17 -18.08
N GLU A 207 0.05 22.68 -19.13
CA GLU A 207 0.38 23.99 -19.67
C GLU A 207 -0.44 25.04 -18.91
N HIS A 208 0.25 26.12 -18.57
CA HIS A 208 -0.24 27.27 -17.80
C HIS A 208 -1.29 28.06 -18.56
#